data_AF-A0A2V8TYH4-F1
#
_entry.id   AF-A0A2V8TYH4-F1
#
_cell.length_a   1.000
_cell.length_b   1.000
_cell.length_c   1.000
_cell.angle_alpha   90.00
_cell.angle_beta   90.00
_cell.angle_gamma   90.00
#
_symmetry.space_group_name_H-M   'P 1'
#
loop_
_entity.id
_entity.type
_entity.pdbx_description
1 polymer ?
#
loop_
_entity_poly.entity_id
_entity_poly.type
_entity_poly.pdbx_seq_one_letter_code
_entity_poly.pdbx_strand_id
1 'polypeptide(L)'
;MTWMSILTAIVLAFNRWVIYYFGVLNGVYLLLFLVSFVEVMRFVKRTFFSDYEQILKSEMTWPISIVVPAYNEARNIVDTVRSLLAVNYGQFEVVVVNDGSADGTLDRLLDTFELKR
;
A
#
# COMPACT_ATOMS: atom_id res chain seq x y z
N MET A 1 7.19 42.86 58.86
CA MET A 1 7.18 42.51 57.42
C MET A 1 6.94 43.78 56.62
N THR A 2 7.83 44.13 55.70
CA THR A 2 7.63 45.29 54.82
C THR A 2 6.64 44.93 53.72
N TRP A 3 5.78 45.86 53.30
CA TRP A 3 4.80 45.66 52.21
C TRP A 3 5.42 45.10 50.93
N MET A 4 6.67 45.49 50.67
CA MET A 4 7.48 44.97 49.57
C MET A 4 7.69 43.45 49.63
N SER A 5 7.94 42.89 50.81
CA SER A 5 8.16 41.44 50.99
C SER A 5 6.90 40.60 50.73
N ILE A 6 5.73 41.15 51.03
CA ILE A 6 4.44 40.49 50.80
C ILE A 6 4.14 40.49 49.30
N LEU A 7 4.34 41.61 48.63
CA LEU A 7 4.17 41.73 47.17
C LEU A 7 5.10 40.79 46.41
N THR A 8 6.38 40.73 46.78
CA THR A 8 7.34 39.82 46.13
C THR A 8 6.99 38.36 46.37
N ALA A 9 6.54 37.98 47.58
CA ALA A 9 6.10 36.62 47.87
C ALA A 9 4.90 36.20 47.01
N ILE A 10 3.91 37.09 46.83
CA ILE A 10 2.74 36.85 46.00
C ILE A 10 3.13 36.67 44.53
N VAL A 11 3.96 37.56 43.99
CA VAL A 11 4.42 37.49 42.59
C VAL A 11 5.22 36.20 42.35
N LEU A 12 6.09 35.81 43.28
CA LEU A 12 6.87 34.57 43.17
C LEU A 12 5.99 33.32 43.26
N ALA A 13 4.97 33.32 44.13
CA ALA A 13 4.01 32.22 44.22
C ALA A 13 3.20 32.07 42.92
N PHE A 14 2.71 33.19 42.39
CA PHE A 14 1.97 33.23 41.13
C PHE A 14 2.82 32.75 39.94
N ASN A 15 4.05 33.27 39.80
CA ASN A 15 4.95 32.86 38.73
C ASN A 15 5.26 31.36 38.80
N ARG A 16 5.54 30.84 40.00
CA ARG A 16 5.76 29.41 40.22
C ARG A 16 4.55 28.57 39.77
N TRP A 17 3.34 29.02 40.09
CA TRP A 17 2.11 28.34 39.65
C TRP A 17 1.96 28.36 38.12
N VAL A 18 2.22 29.49 37.46
CA VAL A 18 2.17 29.62 36.00
C VAL A 18 3.17 28.68 35.32
N ILE A 19 4.39 28.58 35.84
CA ILE A 19 5.42 27.66 35.30
C ILE A 19 4.98 26.20 35.42
N TYR A 20 4.43 25.79 36.57
CA TYR A 20 3.92 24.42 36.72
C TYR A 20 2.75 24.14 35.77
N TYR A 21 1.79 25.06 35.67
CA TYR A 21 0.66 24.93 34.74
C TYR A 21 1.12 24.80 33.29
N PHE A 22 2.02 25.69 32.85
CA PHE A 22 2.57 25.67 31.50
C PHE A 22 3.35 24.38 31.23
N GLY A 23 4.17 23.92 32.17
CA GLY A 23 4.93 22.68 32.06
C GLY A 23 4.02 21.45 31.91
N VAL A 24 2.97 21.35 32.72
CA VAL A 24 1.98 20.25 32.64
C VAL A 24 1.26 20.29 31.29
N LEU A 25 0.77 21.45 30.87
CA LEU A 25 0.02 21.61 29.63
C LEU A 25 0.88 21.28 28.40
N ASN A 26 2.11 21.77 28.33
CA ASN A 26 3.03 21.42 27.24
C ASN A 26 3.45 19.95 27.30
N GLY A 27 3.61 19.37 28.50
CA GLY A 27 3.89 17.94 28.65
C GLY A 27 2.76 17.06 28.10
N VAL A 28 1.51 17.42 28.37
CA VAL A 28 0.33 16.75 27.81
C VAL A 28 0.30 16.89 26.29
N TYR A 29 0.51 18.09 25.75
CA TYR A 29 0.55 18.28 24.29
C TYR A 29 1.70 17.53 23.63
N LEU A 30 2.88 17.49 24.24
CA LEU A 30 4.01 16.72 23.73
C LEU A 30 3.68 15.22 23.71
N LEU A 31 3.04 14.70 24.76
CA LEU A 31 2.62 13.31 24.81
C LEU A 31 1.62 12.99 23.70
N LEU A 32 0.59 13.83 23.53
CA LEU A 32 -0.40 13.67 22.45
C LEU A 32 0.29 13.72 21.07
N PHE A 33 1.20 14.66 20.86
CA PHE A 33 1.96 14.77 19.63
C PHE A 33 2.77 13.49 19.34
N LEU A 34 3.46 12.94 20.34
CA LEU A 34 4.24 11.70 20.18
C LEU A 34 3.34 10.51 19.83
N VAL A 35 2.21 10.35 20.53
CA VAL A 35 1.24 9.28 20.24
C VAL A 35 0.69 9.42 18.81
N SER A 36 0.26 10.63 18.44
CA SER A 36 -0.23 10.94 17.10
C SER A 36 0.84 10.70 16.03
N PHE A 37 2.08 11.11 16.28
CA PHE A 37 3.17 10.89 15.34
C PHE A 37 3.43 9.40 15.09
N VAL A 38 3.48 8.60 16.16
CA VAL A 38 3.67 7.15 16.05
C VAL A 38 2.49 6.47 15.33
N GLU A 39 1.25 6.92 15.56
CA GLU A 39 0.07 6.42 14.85
C GLU A 39 0.09 6.79 13.36
N VAL A 40 0.39 8.04 13.02
CA VAL A 40 0.49 8.49 11.63
C VAL A 40 1.60 7.76 10.89
N MET A 41 2.77 7.57 11.51
CA MET A 41 3.85 6.79 10.91
C MET A 41 3.45 5.33 10.70
N ARG A 42 2.67 4.73 11.61
CA ARG A 42 2.12 3.38 11.44
C ARG A 42 1.08 3.33 10.32
N PHE A 43 0.21 4.34 10.23
CA PHE A 43 -0.80 4.47 9.19
C PHE A 43 -0.15 4.58 7.80
N VAL A 44 0.77 5.53 7.61
CA VAL A 44 1.46 5.74 6.31
C VAL A 44 2.15 4.48 5.83
N LYS A 45 2.82 3.74 6.73
CA LYS A 45 3.45 2.45 6.40
C LYS A 45 2.45 1.37 5.97
N ARG A 46 1.23 1.36 6.50
CA ARG A 46 0.19 0.38 6.14
C ARG A 46 -0.51 0.73 4.83
N THR A 47 -0.83 2.02 4.62
CA THR A 47 -1.61 2.46 3.48
C THR A 47 -0.83 2.35 2.16
N PHE A 48 0.47 2.69 2.15
CA PHE A 48 1.23 2.77 0.90
C PHE A 48 1.49 1.43 0.19
N PHE A 49 1.55 0.31 0.93
CA PHE A 49 1.81 -1.01 0.33
C PHE A 49 0.56 -1.90 0.20
N SER A 50 -0.49 -1.66 1.00
CA SER A 50 -1.63 -2.58 1.07
C SER A 50 -2.77 -2.21 0.12
N ASP A 51 -2.97 -0.93 -0.20
CA ASP A 51 -4.15 -0.50 -0.97
C ASP A 51 -4.11 -0.97 -2.43
N TYR A 52 -2.98 -0.85 -3.12
CA TYR A 52 -2.93 -1.20 -4.56
C TYR A 52 -3.10 -2.71 -4.80
N GLU A 53 -2.44 -3.53 -3.98
CA GLU A 53 -2.59 -4.99 -4.03
C GLU A 53 -4.02 -5.44 -3.65
N GLN A 54 -4.65 -4.81 -2.65
CA GLN A 54 -6.02 -5.16 -2.27
C GLN A 54 -7.05 -4.69 -3.30
N ILE A 55 -6.84 -3.52 -3.91
CA ILE A 55 -7.71 -3.01 -4.98
C ILE A 55 -7.63 -3.94 -6.19
N LEU A 56 -6.43 -4.36 -6.61
CA LEU A 56 -6.26 -5.28 -7.76
C LEU A 56 -6.79 -6.69 -7.50
N LYS A 57 -6.76 -7.16 -6.25
CA LYS A 57 -7.37 -8.44 -5.81
C LYS A 57 -8.88 -8.37 -5.61
N SER A 58 -9.47 -7.18 -5.60
CA SER A 58 -10.90 -7.01 -5.31
C SER A 58 -11.73 -7.65 -6.42
N GLU A 59 -12.71 -8.46 -6.07
CA GLU A 59 -13.70 -8.99 -7.04
C GLU A 59 -14.55 -7.87 -7.68
N MET A 60 -14.47 -6.63 -7.18
CA MET A 60 -15.12 -5.46 -7.77
C MET A 60 -14.26 -4.76 -8.84
N THR A 61 -13.08 -5.29 -9.21
CA THR A 61 -12.34 -4.79 -10.37
C THR A 61 -13.06 -5.17 -11.67
N TRP A 62 -13.01 -4.29 -12.66
CA TRP A 62 -13.53 -4.61 -13.99
C TRP A 62 -12.78 -5.79 -14.61
N PRO A 63 -13.46 -6.78 -15.21
CA PRO A 63 -12.78 -7.86 -15.89
C PRO A 63 -11.96 -7.32 -17.07
N ILE A 64 -10.74 -7.83 -17.25
CA ILE A 64 -9.86 -7.45 -18.35
C ILE A 64 -9.54 -8.64 -19.26
N SER A 65 -9.30 -8.37 -20.53
CA SER A 65 -8.84 -9.36 -21.50
C SER A 65 -7.43 -9.03 -21.95
N ILE A 66 -6.49 -9.95 -21.72
CA ILE A 66 -5.09 -9.83 -22.14
C ILE A 66 -4.95 -10.55 -23.47
N VAL A 67 -4.78 -9.80 -24.56
CA VAL A 67 -4.58 -10.35 -25.90
C VAL A 67 -3.09 -10.49 -26.19
N VAL A 68 -2.64 -11.71 -26.51
CA VAL A 68 -1.25 -12.05 -26.78
C VAL A 68 -1.12 -12.48 -28.24
N PRO A 69 -0.55 -11.65 -29.14
CA PRO A 69 -0.19 -12.09 -30.47
C PRO A 69 1.00 -13.05 -30.39
N ALA A 70 0.92 -14.18 -31.08
CA ALA A 70 1.98 -15.19 -31.11
C ALA A 70 2.29 -15.58 -32.56
N TYR A 71 3.53 -15.35 -32.99
CA TYR A 71 4.06 -15.81 -34.27
C TYR A 71 5.48 -16.36 -34.09
N ASN A 72 5.65 -17.67 -34.31
CA ASN A 72 6.91 -18.38 -34.13
C ASN A 72 7.55 -18.20 -32.73
N GLU A 73 6.74 -18.41 -31.68
CA GLU A 73 7.12 -18.26 -30.26
C GLU A 73 7.19 -19.58 -29.50
N ALA A 74 7.36 -20.73 -30.16
CA ALA A 74 7.28 -22.06 -29.53
C ALA A 74 8.24 -22.27 -28.35
N ARG A 75 9.32 -21.49 -28.27
CA ARG A 75 10.29 -21.52 -27.16
C ARG A 75 9.81 -20.76 -25.92
N ASN A 76 9.06 -19.68 -26.09
CA ASN A 76 8.74 -18.73 -25.02
C ASN A 76 7.26 -18.76 -24.63
N ILE A 77 6.38 -19.15 -25.55
CA ILE A 77 4.93 -18.96 -25.43
C ILE A 77 4.34 -19.57 -24.16
N VAL A 78 4.85 -20.73 -23.74
CA VAL A 78 4.42 -21.41 -22.51
C VAL A 78 4.75 -20.58 -21.28
N ASP A 79 5.98 -20.07 -21.19
CA ASP A 79 6.43 -19.27 -20.04
C ASP A 79 5.75 -17.91 -20.02
N THR A 80 5.49 -17.31 -21.20
CA THR A 80 4.71 -16.09 -21.34
C THR A 80 3.30 -16.27 -20.78
N VAL A 81 2.59 -17.31 -21.23
CA VAL A 81 1.20 -17.57 -20.77
C VAL A 81 1.18 -17.92 -19.28
N ARG A 82 2.12 -18.72 -18.77
CA ARG A 82 2.24 -18.98 -17.33
C ARG A 82 2.45 -17.71 -16.52
N SER A 83 3.29 -16.80 -17.01
CA SER A 83 3.54 -15.52 -16.35
C SER A 83 2.29 -14.65 -16.32
N LEU A 84 1.51 -14.65 -17.41
CA LEU A 84 0.26 -13.90 -17.49
C LEU A 84 -0.83 -14.49 -16.59
N LEU A 85 -0.93 -15.81 -16.50
CA LEU A 85 -1.85 -16.49 -15.59
C LEU A 85 -1.48 -16.30 -14.11
N ALA A 86 -0.22 -15.95 -13.81
CA ALA A 86 0.25 -15.63 -12.46
C ALA A 86 -0.01 -14.18 -12.03
N VAL A 87 -0.62 -13.35 -12.89
CA VAL A 87 -0.96 -11.96 -12.56
C VAL A 87 -1.99 -11.93 -11.43
N ASN A 88 -1.71 -11.10 -10.44
CA ASN A 88 -2.52 -10.90 -9.25
C ASN A 88 -3.64 -9.87 -9.50
N TYR A 89 -4.65 -10.27 -10.28
CA TYR A 89 -5.81 -9.46 -10.66
C TYR A 89 -7.11 -10.24 -10.44
N GLY A 90 -8.19 -9.55 -10.07
CA GLY A 90 -9.47 -10.15 -9.68
C GLY A 90 -10.06 -11.09 -10.75
N GLN A 91 -10.50 -10.55 -11.89
CA GLN A 91 -11.00 -11.35 -13.00
C GLN A 91 -10.32 -10.95 -14.30
N PHE A 92 -9.71 -11.91 -14.97
CA PHE A 92 -9.10 -11.68 -16.27
C PHE A 92 -9.09 -12.93 -17.13
N GLU A 93 -8.99 -12.73 -18.44
CA GLU A 93 -8.77 -13.79 -19.42
C GLU A 93 -7.51 -13.52 -20.24
N VAL A 94 -6.88 -14.59 -20.72
CA VAL A 94 -5.72 -14.52 -21.62
C VAL A 94 -6.12 -15.13 -22.96
N VAL A 95 -6.08 -14.32 -24.02
CA VAL A 95 -6.45 -14.71 -25.38
C VAL A 95 -5.19 -14.73 -26.23
N VAL A 96 -4.70 -15.91 -26.57
CA VAL A 96 -3.53 -16.06 -27.44
C VAL A 96 -3.98 -16.16 -28.90
N VAL A 97 -3.54 -15.22 -29.72
CA VAL A 97 -3.83 -15.17 -31.15
C VAL A 97 -2.63 -15.69 -31.92
N ASN A 98 -2.72 -16.91 -32.43
CA ASN A 98 -1.67 -17.49 -33.27
C ASN A 98 -1.82 -17.02 -34.73
N ASP A 99 -0.88 -16.24 -35.24
CA ASP A 99 -0.88 -15.68 -36.59
C ASP A 99 -0.22 -16.64 -37.62
N GLY A 100 -0.63 -17.91 -37.62
CA GLY A 100 -0.10 -18.90 -38.57
C GLY A 100 1.35 -19.34 -38.34
N SER A 101 1.75 -19.50 -37.06
CA SER A 101 3.10 -19.99 -36.72
C SER A 101 3.45 -21.33 -37.35
N ALA A 102 4.69 -21.49 -37.79
CA ALA A 102 5.21 -22.72 -38.43
C ALA A 102 6.13 -23.56 -37.52
N ASP A 103 6.39 -23.09 -36.30
CA ASP A 103 7.39 -23.64 -35.38
C ASP A 103 6.79 -24.52 -34.26
N GLY A 104 5.51 -24.88 -34.36
CA GLY A 104 4.80 -25.66 -33.34
C GLY A 104 4.29 -24.83 -32.15
N THR A 105 4.24 -23.50 -32.25
CA THR A 105 3.68 -22.62 -31.19
C THR A 105 2.30 -23.09 -30.70
N LEU A 106 1.41 -23.47 -31.63
CA LEU A 106 0.07 -23.93 -31.28
C LEU A 106 0.09 -25.28 -30.54
N ASP A 107 0.88 -26.24 -31.03
CA ASP A 107 0.97 -27.57 -30.42
C ASP A 107 1.47 -27.47 -28.97
N ARG A 108 2.47 -26.61 -28.72
CA ARG A 108 2.96 -26.33 -27.36
C ARG A 108 1.89 -25.79 -26.42
N LEU A 109 0.99 -24.94 -26.92
CA LEU A 109 -0.12 -24.40 -26.16
C LEU A 109 -1.19 -25.46 -25.88
N LEU A 110 -1.57 -26.25 -26.89
CA LEU A 110 -2.54 -27.34 -26.77
C LEU A 110 -2.06 -28.39 -25.75
N ASP A 111 -0.81 -28.83 -25.87
CA ASP A 111 -0.22 -29.86 -25.01
C ASP A 111 -0.06 -29.39 -23.56
N THR A 112 0.34 -28.12 -23.35
CA THR A 112 0.66 -27.63 -22.00
C THR A 112 -0.58 -27.22 -21.21
N PHE A 113 -1.59 -26.67 -21.87
CA PHE A 113 -2.79 -26.11 -21.22
C PHE A 113 -4.06 -26.93 -21.48
N GLU A 114 -3.92 -28.13 -22.08
CA GLU A 114 -5.02 -29.06 -22.38
C GLU A 114 -6.19 -28.39 -23.12
N LEU A 115 -5.86 -27.48 -24.04
CA LEU A 115 -6.84 -26.67 -24.76
C LEU A 115 -7.62 -27.55 -25.74
N LYS A 116 -8.94 -27.33 -25.82
CA LYS A 116 -9.78 -27.95 -26.84
C LYS A 116 -9.63 -27.20 -28.15
N ARG A 117 -9.56 -27.95 -29.24
CA ARG A 117 -9.49 -27.44 -30.60
C ARG A 117 -10.87 -27.01 -31.10
#